data_AF-A0A0F6VZA8-F1
#
_entry.id   AF-A0A0F6VZA8-F1
#
_cell.length_a   1.000
_cell.length_b   1.000
_cell.length_c   1.000
_cell.angle_alpha   90.00
_cell.angle_beta   90.00
_cell.angle_gamma   90.00
#
_symmetry.space_group_name_H-M   'P 1'
#
loop_
_entity.id
_entity.type
_entity.pdbx_description
1 polymer ?
#
loop_
_entity_poly.entity_id
_entity_poly.type
_entity_poly.pdbx_seq_one_letter_code
_entity_poly.pdbx_strand_id
1 'polypeptide(L)'
;MSDDGDTRVERDEDLSGGGDDDLPPEVEVPWERLSPAALRGVIEEFVTREGTEYGERDVDLETKVAQVKQQLERGEVVVLFDAKAQSVNLVRARDLRGRR
;
A
#
# COMPACT_ATOMS: atom_id res chain seq x y z
N MET A 1 52.17 -31.45 -32.89
CA MET A 1 51.64 -30.08 -33.05
C MET A 1 50.34 -30.06 -32.30
N SER A 2 50.29 -29.25 -31.24
CA SER A 2 49.16 -29.10 -30.34
C SER A 2 47.96 -28.57 -31.09
N ASP A 3 46.81 -29.23 -30.96
CA ASP A 3 45.52 -28.65 -31.28
C ASP A 3 44.92 -28.25 -29.93
N ASP A 4 45.25 -27.02 -29.55
CA ASP A 4 44.83 -26.34 -28.34
C ASP A 4 43.60 -25.50 -28.71
N GLY A 5 42.46 -25.76 -28.07
CA GLY A 5 41.24 -25.02 -28.37
C GLY A 5 39.96 -25.62 -27.80
N ASP A 6 40.02 -26.18 -26.60
CA ASP A 6 38.83 -26.27 -25.75
C ASP A 6 38.45 -24.83 -25.37
N THR A 7 37.55 -24.23 -26.14
CA THR A 7 36.77 -23.09 -25.67
C THR A 7 35.34 -23.55 -25.54
N ARG A 8 35.10 -24.31 -24.46
CA ARG A 8 33.79 -24.37 -23.83
C ARG A 8 33.43 -22.94 -23.40
N VAL A 9 32.73 -22.20 -24.25
CA VAL A 9 32.09 -20.95 -23.83
C VAL A 9 31.06 -21.31 -22.76
N GLU A 10 31.43 -20.99 -21.54
CA GLU A 10 30.61 -21.16 -20.35
C GLU A 10 29.35 -20.33 -20.51
N ARG A 11 28.25 -20.90 -20.00
CA ARG A 11 26.93 -20.30 -20.00
C ARG A 11 27.02 -18.87 -19.47
N ASP A 12 26.56 -17.90 -20.24
CA ASP A 12 25.99 -16.70 -19.66
C ASP A 12 24.74 -17.14 -18.90
N GLU A 13 24.95 -17.46 -17.62
CA GLU A 13 23.90 -17.71 -16.65
C GLU A 13 23.07 -16.43 -16.54
N ASP A 14 21.88 -16.50 -17.14
CA ASP A 14 20.63 -15.91 -16.68
C ASP A 14 20.81 -14.83 -15.60
N LEU A 15 21.02 -13.59 -16.01
CA LEU A 15 20.80 -12.42 -15.15
C LEU A 15 19.29 -12.22 -14.98
N SER A 16 18.59 -13.22 -14.44
CA SER A 16 17.20 -13.09 -14.03
C SER A 16 17.14 -12.28 -12.75
N GLY A 17 16.66 -11.04 -12.88
CA GLY A 17 15.86 -10.32 -11.90
C GLY A 17 16.44 -10.24 -10.50
N GLY A 18 17.32 -9.26 -10.26
CA GLY A 18 17.51 -8.74 -8.90
C GLY A 18 16.13 -8.31 -8.37
N GLY A 19 15.64 -9.06 -7.38
CA GLY A 19 14.27 -8.96 -6.90
C GLY A 19 13.98 -7.65 -6.19
N ASP A 20 13.50 -6.66 -6.94
CA ASP A 20 12.68 -5.57 -6.41
C ASP A 20 11.28 -6.07 -5.95
N ASP A 21 11.04 -7.38 -6.08
CA ASP A 21 9.80 -8.08 -5.75
C ASP A 21 9.65 -8.44 -4.25
N ASP A 22 10.72 -8.38 -3.45
CA ASP A 22 10.70 -8.79 -2.03
C ASP A 22 10.31 -7.67 -1.06
N LEU A 23 10.19 -6.42 -1.52
CA LEU A 23 9.63 -5.36 -0.68
C LEU A 23 8.15 -5.65 -0.45
N PRO A 24 7.68 -5.80 0.81
CA PRO A 24 6.26 -5.86 1.07
C PRO A 24 5.66 -4.59 0.46
N PRO A 25 4.66 -4.72 -0.43
CA PRO A 25 4.19 -3.57 -1.22
C PRO A 25 3.69 -2.46 -0.31
N GLU A 26 3.16 -2.82 0.87
CA GLU A 26 2.46 -1.95 1.79
C GLU A 26 3.08 -2.01 3.20
N VAL A 27 3.48 -0.86 3.76
CA VAL A 27 4.03 -0.71 5.11
C VAL A 27 3.06 0.07 5.99
N GLU A 28 2.75 -0.42 7.18
CA GLU A 28 1.92 0.33 8.13
C GLU A 28 2.66 1.57 8.65
N VAL A 29 2.04 2.73 8.53
CA VAL A 29 2.58 4.01 8.99
C VAL A 29 1.60 4.71 9.94
N PRO A 30 2.08 5.51 10.89
CA PRO A 30 1.19 6.31 11.74
C PRO A 30 0.50 7.39 10.89
N TRP A 31 -0.81 7.53 11.04
CA TRP A 31 -1.58 8.58 10.36
C TRP A 31 -1.13 10.00 10.75
N GLU A 32 -0.54 10.17 11.92
CA GLU A 32 0.06 11.42 12.39
C GLU A 32 1.25 11.88 11.54
N ARG A 33 1.88 10.97 10.76
CA ARG A 33 2.96 11.32 9.82
C ARG A 33 2.44 11.84 8.49
N LEU A 34 1.14 11.72 8.23
CA LEU A 34 0.52 12.23 7.01
C LEU A 34 0.20 13.71 7.17
N SER A 35 0.44 14.47 6.12
CA SER A 35 -0.09 15.83 6.00
C SER A 35 -1.62 15.80 6.04
N PRO A 36 -2.29 16.83 6.59
CA PRO A 36 -3.75 16.88 6.67
C PRO A 36 -4.43 16.74 5.30
N ALA A 37 -3.82 17.24 4.23
CA ALA A 37 -4.29 17.06 2.87
C ALA A 37 -4.21 15.60 2.39
N ALA A 38 -3.11 14.91 2.70
CA ALA A 38 -2.93 13.50 2.35
C ALA A 38 -3.92 12.63 3.13
N LEU A 39 -4.04 12.86 4.46
CA LEU A 39 -4.99 12.17 5.31
C LEU A 39 -6.44 12.34 4.81
N ARG A 40 -6.83 13.57 4.44
CA ARG A 40 -8.15 13.84 3.87
C ARG A 40 -8.38 13.05 2.58
N GLY A 41 -7.42 13.10 1.64
CA GLY A 41 -7.52 12.42 0.35
C GLY A 41 -7.66 10.90 0.48
N VAL A 42 -6.89 10.28 1.39
CA VAL A 42 -7.01 8.84 1.62
C VAL A 42 -8.30 8.46 2.32
N ILE A 43 -8.78 9.29 3.25
CA ILE A 43 -10.09 9.06 3.88
C ILE A 43 -11.21 9.17 2.85
N GLU A 44 -11.15 10.16 1.96
CA GLU A 44 -12.09 10.30 0.84
C GLU A 44 -12.07 9.05 -0.05
N GLU A 45 -10.88 8.57 -0.42
CA GLU A 45 -10.74 7.36 -1.23
C GLU A 45 -11.31 6.11 -0.51
N PHE A 46 -11.00 5.96 0.78
CA PHE A 46 -11.48 4.85 1.61
C PHE A 46 -13.01 4.81 1.70
N VAL A 47 -13.63 5.96 1.99
CA VAL A 47 -15.08 6.11 2.05
C VAL A 47 -15.72 5.86 0.68
N THR A 48 -15.04 6.27 -0.40
CA THR A 48 -15.52 6.05 -1.79
C THR A 48 -15.47 4.58 -2.18
N ARG A 49 -14.40 3.86 -1.83
CA ARG A 49 -14.18 2.44 -2.18
C ARG A 49 -15.05 1.49 -1.36
N GLU A 50 -15.35 1.83 -0.11
CA GLU A 50 -16.23 1.03 0.75
C GLU A 50 -17.72 1.11 0.39
N GLY A 51 -18.08 1.85 -0.66
CA GLY A 51 -19.36 1.69 -1.34
C GLY A 51 -20.60 2.04 -0.52
N THR A 52 -20.45 2.61 0.69
CA THR A 52 -21.58 3.18 1.42
C THR A 52 -21.72 4.63 1.03
N GLU A 53 -22.33 4.82 -0.15
CA GLU A 53 -23.10 6.01 -0.43
C GLU A 53 -22.26 7.30 -0.35
N TYR A 54 -21.82 7.80 -1.50
CA TYR A 54 -21.87 9.23 -1.72
C TYR A 54 -23.36 9.63 -1.74
N GLY A 55 -24.03 9.42 -0.62
CA GLY A 55 -25.47 9.50 -0.48
C GLY A 55 -25.84 10.95 -0.42
N GLU A 56 -26.81 11.33 -1.24
CA GLU A 56 -27.56 12.57 -1.22
C GLU A 56 -28.30 12.84 0.11
N ARG A 57 -27.89 12.18 1.21
CA ARG A 57 -28.40 12.38 2.57
C ARG A 57 -27.30 13.06 3.39
N ASP A 58 -27.42 14.38 3.55
CA ASP A 58 -27.11 15.26 4.71
C ASP A 58 -26.01 14.89 5.75
N VAL A 59 -25.13 13.92 5.50
CA VAL A 59 -24.00 13.63 6.36
C VAL A 59 -22.79 14.26 5.71
N ASP A 60 -22.38 15.41 6.22
CA ASP A 60 -21.21 16.14 5.73
C ASP A 60 -20.00 15.20 5.60
N LEU A 61 -19.26 15.37 4.51
CA LEU A 61 -17.99 14.68 4.30
C LEU A 61 -17.05 14.84 5.51
N GLU A 62 -17.08 16.01 6.16
CA GLU A 62 -16.36 16.27 7.42
C GLU A 62 -16.76 15.33 8.56
N THR A 63 -18.04 15.00 8.69
CA THR A 63 -18.52 14.06 9.71
C THR A 63 -17.99 12.66 9.46
N LYS A 64 -17.97 12.20 8.20
CA LYS A 64 -17.35 10.91 7.85
C LYS A 64 -15.83 10.95 8.08
N VAL A 65 -15.17 12.04 7.75
CA VAL A 65 -13.73 12.23 8.02
C VAL A 65 -13.44 12.13 9.51
N ALA A 66 -14.24 12.78 10.36
CA ALA A 66 -14.12 12.69 11.80
C ALA A 66 -14.34 11.27 12.32
N GLN A 67 -15.31 10.52 11.77
CA GLN A 67 -15.54 9.12 12.13
C GLN A 67 -14.37 8.20 11.72
N VAL A 68 -13.80 8.37 10.54
CA VAL A 68 -12.62 7.59 10.11
C VAL A 68 -11.40 7.97 10.95
N LYS A 69 -11.24 9.24 11.29
CA LYS A 69 -10.20 9.70 12.20
C LYS A 69 -10.32 9.06 13.59
N GLN A 70 -11.53 8.98 14.16
CA GLN A 70 -11.73 8.26 15.42
C GLN A 70 -11.40 6.77 15.29
N GLN A 71 -11.71 6.13 14.17
CA GLN A 71 -11.34 4.72 13.93
C GLN A 71 -9.81 4.54 13.83
N LEU A 72 -9.10 5.51 13.23
CA LEU A 72 -7.64 5.57 13.21
C LEU A 72 -7.07 5.72 14.63
N GLU A 73 -7.65 6.61 15.45
CA GLU A 73 -7.26 6.79 16.85
C GLU A 73 -7.52 5.53 17.70
N ARG A 74 -8.58 4.78 17.40
CA ARG A 74 -8.93 3.51 18.07
C ARG A 74 -8.11 2.31 17.57
N GLY A 75 -7.34 2.46 16.48
CA GLY A 75 -6.60 1.36 15.84
C GLY A 75 -7.49 0.36 15.10
N GLU A 76 -8.73 0.73 14.78
CA GLU A 76 -9.65 -0.08 13.96
C GLU A 76 -9.32 0.04 12.46
N VAL A 77 -8.76 1.19 12.08
CA VAL A 77 -8.24 1.49 10.75
C VAL A 77 -6.76 1.78 10.90
N VAL A 78 -5.96 1.29 9.97
CA VAL A 78 -4.52 1.54 9.88
C VAL A 78 -4.18 2.14 8.53
N VAL A 79 -3.15 2.95 8.50
CA VAL A 79 -2.64 3.54 7.26
C VAL A 79 -1.55 2.63 6.72
N LEU A 80 -1.71 2.22 5.47
CA LEU A 80 -0.68 1.52 4.71
C LEU A 80 -0.06 2.48 3.70
N PHE A 81 1.26 2.59 3.70
CA PHE A 81 2.01 3.28 2.68
C PHE A 81 2.51 2.27 1.66
N ASP A 82 2.09 2.44 0.41
CA ASP A 82 2.57 1.67 -0.71
C ASP A 82 3.82 2.34 -1.31
N ALA A 83 4.97 1.69 -1.17
CA ALA A 83 6.23 2.24 -1.66
C ALA A 83 6.35 2.16 -3.19
N LYS A 84 5.65 1.21 -3.83
CA LYS A 84 5.69 0.99 -5.30
C LYS A 84 4.86 2.05 -6.03
N ALA A 85 3.66 2.34 -5.53
CA ALA A 85 2.74 3.34 -6.04
C ALA A 85 2.95 4.73 -5.41
N GLN A 86 3.87 4.86 -4.45
CA GLN A 86 4.11 6.07 -3.66
C GLN A 86 2.81 6.69 -3.12
N SER A 87 1.89 5.82 -2.70
CA SER A 87 0.52 6.17 -2.36
C SER A 87 0.17 5.66 -0.98
N VAL A 88 -0.85 6.25 -0.37
CA VAL A 88 -1.28 5.90 0.97
C VAL A 88 -2.68 5.33 0.89
N ASN A 89 -2.92 4.22 1.57
CA ASN A 89 -4.20 3.54 1.63
C ASN A 89 -4.64 3.41 3.09
N LEU A 90 -5.95 3.39 3.31
CA LEU A 90 -6.53 3.04 4.61
C LEU A 90 -7.10 1.63 4.51
N VAL A 91 -6.80 0.81 5.51
CA VAL A 91 -7.38 -0.53 5.63
C VAL A 91 -7.84 -0.76 7.05
N ARG A 92 -8.88 -1.58 7.23
CA ARG A 92 -9.29 -1.95 8.57
C ARG A 92 -8.31 -2.98 9.14
N ALA A 93 -7.98 -2.88 10.43
CA ALA A 93 -7.15 -3.84 11.13
C ALA A 93 -7.68 -5.28 11.01
N ARG A 94 -9.02 -5.43 10.92
CA ARG A 94 -9.67 -6.73 10.67
C ARG A 94 -9.38 -7.33 9.29
N ASP A 95 -9.18 -6.50 8.26
CA ASP A 95 -8.86 -6.93 6.89
C ASP A 95 -7.42 -7.44 6.82
N LEU A 96 -6.51 -6.72 7.49
CA LEU A 96 -5.09 -7.11 7.59
C LEU A 96 -4.92 -8.51 8.22
N ARG A 97 -5.76 -8.84 9.21
CA ARG A 97 -5.74 -10.16 9.86
C ARG A 97 -6.20 -11.30 8.94
N GLY A 98 -7.02 -11.02 7.92
CA GLY A 98 -7.52 -12.02 6.97
C GLY A 98 -6.60 -12.28 5.77
N ARG A 99 -5.61 -11.42 5.55
CA ARG A 99 -4.66 -11.49 4.42
C ARG A 99 -3.38 -12.28 4.72
N ARG A 100 -3.18 -12.71 5.96
CA ARG A 100 -2.01 -13.44 6.46
C ARG A 100 -2.34 -14.91 6.68
#